data_AF-A0ABC8L5R1-F1
#
_entry.id   AF-A0ABC8L5R1-F1
#
_cell.length_a   1.000
_cell.length_b   1.000
_cell.length_c   1.000
_cell.angle_alpha   90.00
_cell.angle_beta   90.00
_cell.angle_gamma   90.00
#
_symmetry.space_group_name_H-M   'P 1'
#
loop_
_entity.id
_entity.type
_entity.pdbx_description
1 polymer ?
#
loop_
_entity_poly.entity_id
_entity_poly.type
_entity_poly.pdbx_seq_one_letter_code
_entity_poly.pdbx_strand_id
1 'polypeptide(L)'
;MVNCNDTDINQQVEGLVTPTPTGEVEAQAKKSKSSGKKRNKAPWAKLLSQYPQNPHRVMKGPVFTVGRQGYLDKEQLLVNAARASRVENQDAIDACIVGMLGDPREARVGITEVHFFPFNPVDKRTAINYIDANEKWHSVSKGAPEQIIELCNLREDTKKRAHDIIDKVSDRGLCSLAVGRQTVSEKEKNSPGEPWQFLGLLPLFDPPRHDSAETIRRALDLGVNVKMITGDQLAIGKETGRRLGMGTNMYPSSALLFATL
;
A
#
# COMPACT_ATOMS: atom_id res chain seq x y z
N MET A 1 51.62 29.01 -20.94
CA MET A 1 51.67 30.36 -21.52
C MET A 1 50.69 30.41 -22.69
N VAL A 2 50.07 31.57 -22.83
CA VAL A 2 48.90 31.96 -23.63
C VAL A 2 49.11 31.73 -25.14
N ASN A 3 48.07 31.34 -25.88
CA ASN A 3 47.54 32.14 -26.99
C ASN A 3 46.34 31.49 -27.70
N CYS A 4 45.19 32.17 -27.55
CA CYS A 4 44.13 32.28 -28.52
C CYS A 4 44.63 32.93 -29.83
N ASN A 5 43.92 32.69 -30.93
CA ASN A 5 43.67 33.72 -31.94
C ASN A 5 42.36 33.40 -32.67
N ASP A 6 41.40 34.31 -32.52
CA ASP A 6 40.26 34.50 -33.41
C ASP A 6 40.71 35.18 -34.71
N THR A 7 40.02 34.92 -35.81
CA THR A 7 39.77 35.96 -36.83
C THR A 7 38.54 35.63 -37.69
N ASP A 8 37.60 36.59 -37.66
CA ASP A 8 36.41 36.78 -38.51
C ASP A 8 36.72 37.05 -39.99
N ILE A 9 35.79 36.69 -40.89
CA ILE A 9 35.14 37.51 -41.97
C ILE A 9 34.28 36.59 -42.86
N ASN A 10 32.95 36.66 -43.06
CA ASN A 10 31.90 37.69 -43.26
C ASN A 10 31.58 37.98 -44.76
N GLN A 11 30.31 37.74 -45.17
CA GLN A 11 29.47 38.47 -46.17
C GLN A 11 28.20 37.64 -46.54
N GLN A 12 26.97 38.03 -46.18
CA GLN A 12 26.04 39.02 -46.83
C GLN A 12 25.35 38.42 -48.10
N VAL A 13 24.04 38.55 -48.42
CA VAL A 13 23.05 39.66 -48.32
C VAL A 13 21.59 39.15 -48.41
N GLU A 14 20.74 39.79 -47.59
CA GLU A 14 19.33 40.24 -47.63
C GLU A 14 18.27 39.84 -48.69
N GLY A 15 17.01 39.91 -48.23
CA GLY A 15 15.82 40.27 -49.03
C GLY A 15 14.55 40.44 -48.18
N LEU A 16 14.17 41.69 -47.85
CA LEU A 16 12.99 42.13 -47.09
C LEU A 16 11.64 41.86 -47.77
N VAL A 17 10.52 41.79 -47.00
CA VAL A 17 9.34 42.70 -47.04
C VAL A 17 8.22 42.19 -46.08
N THR A 18 7.69 43.09 -45.24
CA THR A 18 6.40 43.02 -44.51
C THR A 18 5.51 44.17 -45.02
N PRO A 19 4.14 44.10 -45.02
CA PRO A 19 3.36 44.48 -43.81
C PRO A 19 1.90 43.90 -43.65
N THR A 20 1.56 43.52 -42.40
CA THR A 20 0.32 43.75 -41.57
C THR A 20 -1.13 43.41 -42.08
N PRO A 21 -2.20 43.41 -41.22
CA PRO A 21 -3.07 42.24 -41.01
C PRO A 21 -4.58 42.47 -41.27
N THR A 22 -5.36 41.40 -41.46
CA THR A 22 -6.85 41.39 -41.43
C THR A 22 -7.32 39.96 -41.12
N GLY A 23 -8.33 39.68 -40.29
CA GLY A 23 -9.22 40.51 -39.51
C GLY A 23 -9.98 39.70 -38.45
N GLU A 24 -10.60 40.43 -37.53
CA GLU A 24 -11.60 39.94 -36.57
C GLU A 24 -12.98 39.80 -37.23
N VAL A 25 -13.78 38.85 -36.76
CA VAL A 25 -15.24 39.01 -36.68
C VAL A 25 -15.71 38.52 -35.32
N GLU A 26 -16.10 39.46 -34.46
CA GLU A 26 -16.95 39.23 -33.28
C GLU A 26 -18.42 39.03 -33.71
N ALA A 27 -19.16 38.21 -32.94
CA ALA A 27 -20.59 38.41 -32.74
C ALA A 27 -20.95 38.10 -31.27
N GLN A 28 -21.33 39.15 -30.53
CA GLN A 28 -21.78 39.13 -29.14
C GLN A 28 -23.28 38.85 -29.02
N ALA A 29 -23.69 38.09 -28.00
CA ALA A 29 -24.97 38.17 -27.24
C ALA A 29 -25.03 36.99 -26.25
N LYS A 30 -25.34 37.05 -24.95
CA LYS A 30 -25.83 38.06 -23.98
C LYS A 30 -25.24 37.69 -22.61
N LYS A 31 -24.77 38.65 -21.82
CA LYS A 31 -24.52 38.45 -20.38
C LYS A 31 -25.85 38.26 -19.66
N SER A 32 -26.15 37.04 -19.20
CA SER A 32 -27.04 36.85 -18.06
C SER A 32 -26.20 36.84 -16.79
N LYS A 33 -26.46 37.78 -15.89
CA LYS A 33 -25.99 37.70 -14.50
C LYS A 33 -26.78 36.56 -13.84
N SER A 34 -26.23 35.36 -13.83
CA SER A 34 -26.65 34.38 -12.83
C SER A 34 -25.75 34.57 -11.60
N SER A 35 -26.39 34.86 -10.47
CA SER A 35 -25.77 34.91 -9.16
C SER A 35 -25.20 33.53 -8.84
N GLY A 36 -23.94 33.30 -9.22
CA GLY A 36 -23.20 32.10 -8.85
C GLY A 36 -22.96 32.09 -7.36
N LYS A 37 -23.86 31.46 -6.59
CA LYS A 37 -23.60 31.03 -5.21
C LYS A 37 -22.22 30.37 -5.21
N LYS A 38 -21.27 30.90 -4.43
CA LYS A 38 -20.08 30.15 -4.02
C LYS A 38 -20.58 28.79 -3.54
N ARG A 39 -20.33 27.72 -4.30
CA ARG A 39 -20.57 26.36 -3.81
C ARG A 39 -19.65 26.21 -2.61
N ASN A 40 -20.22 26.31 -1.41
CA ASN A 40 -19.54 25.87 -0.21
C ASN A 40 -19.06 24.46 -0.49
N LYS A 41 -17.75 24.23 -0.37
CA LYS A 41 -17.19 22.87 -0.37
C LYS A 41 -18.06 22.06 0.57
N ALA A 42 -18.56 20.92 0.08
CA ALA A 42 -19.50 20.12 0.84
C ALA A 42 -18.86 19.79 2.22
N PRO A 43 -19.60 19.92 3.33
CA PRO A 43 -19.04 19.90 4.69
C PRO A 43 -18.20 18.64 5.00
N TRP A 44 -18.48 17.55 4.29
CA TRP A 44 -17.76 16.28 4.41
C TRP A 44 -16.27 16.38 4.05
N ALA A 45 -15.85 17.28 3.15
CA ALA A 45 -14.44 17.43 2.79
C ALA A 45 -13.59 17.93 3.96
N LYS A 46 -14.18 18.74 4.85
CA LYS A 46 -13.56 19.18 6.10
C LYS A 46 -13.56 18.07 7.16
N LEU A 47 -14.57 17.20 7.14
CA LEU A 47 -14.71 16.06 8.05
C LEU A 47 -13.65 14.97 7.76
N LEU A 48 -13.39 14.67 6.49
CA LEU A 48 -12.35 13.71 6.09
C LEU A 48 -10.93 14.18 6.43
N SER A 49 -10.69 15.50 6.47
CA SER A 49 -9.38 16.08 6.83
C SER A 49 -9.06 16.09 8.33
N GLN A 50 -10.07 15.89 9.19
CA GLN A 50 -9.93 16.02 10.65
C GLN A 50 -9.50 14.73 11.35
N TYR A 51 -9.46 13.60 10.65
CA TYR A 51 -9.04 12.33 11.22
C TYR A 51 -7.65 11.96 10.70
N PRO A 52 -6.67 11.65 11.57
CA PRO A 52 -5.35 11.21 11.12
C PRO A 52 -5.53 10.00 10.20
N GLN A 53 -4.98 10.10 8.99
CA GLN A 53 -5.22 9.16 7.88
C GLN A 53 -4.61 7.76 8.09
N ASN A 54 -4.04 7.47 9.26
CA ASN A 54 -3.52 6.14 9.59
C ASN A 54 -4.22 5.56 10.83
N PRO A 55 -5.43 5.01 10.66
CA PRO A 55 -6.11 4.28 11.72
C PRO A 55 -5.47 2.92 11.98
N HIS A 56 -4.76 2.34 11.00
CA HIS A 56 -4.20 1.00 11.13
C HIS A 56 -3.15 0.93 12.25
N ARG A 57 -3.25 -0.12 13.06
CA ARG A 57 -2.31 -0.43 14.12
C ARG A 57 -1.91 -1.88 13.98
N VAL A 58 -0.62 -2.16 13.90
CA VAL A 58 -0.17 -3.54 14.12
C VAL A 58 -0.31 -3.82 15.61
N MET A 59 -1.04 -4.87 15.98
CA MET A 59 -1.16 -5.19 17.39
C MET A 59 0.19 -5.70 17.91
N LYS A 60 0.58 -5.21 19.08
CA LYS A 60 1.66 -5.80 19.89
C LYS A 60 1.17 -7.17 20.40
N GLY A 61 1.17 -8.18 19.53
CA GLY A 61 0.94 -9.58 19.84
C GLY A 61 2.21 -10.42 19.63
N PRO A 62 2.13 -11.75 19.89
CA PRO A 62 3.17 -12.67 19.46
C PRO A 62 3.29 -12.58 17.93
N VAL A 63 4.49 -12.28 17.47
CA VAL A 63 4.85 -12.41 16.07
C VAL A 63 5.12 -13.89 15.82
N PHE A 64 4.49 -14.44 14.79
CA PHE A 64 4.67 -15.84 14.47
C PHE A 64 5.77 -15.98 13.44
N THR A 65 6.95 -16.41 13.87
CA THR A 65 8.06 -16.73 12.99
C THR A 65 8.10 -18.22 12.71
N VAL A 66 8.24 -18.62 11.45
CA VAL A 66 8.32 -20.04 11.08
C VAL A 66 9.50 -20.28 10.15
N GLY A 67 10.65 -20.70 10.71
CA GLY A 67 11.85 -21.02 9.95
C GLY A 67 12.65 -22.17 10.58
N ARG A 68 13.30 -22.99 9.73
CA ARG A 68 14.06 -24.20 10.10
C ARG A 68 15.42 -23.91 10.77
N GLN A 69 15.76 -22.64 10.98
CA GLN A 69 17.06 -22.25 11.51
C GLN A 69 16.94 -20.89 12.19
N GLY A 70 17.01 -20.90 13.52
CA GLY A 70 17.17 -19.69 14.33
C GLY A 70 15.90 -18.84 14.48
N TYR A 71 15.64 -18.47 15.72
CA TYR A 71 14.72 -17.41 16.10
C TYR A 71 15.05 -16.13 15.31
N LEU A 72 14.32 -15.82 14.23
CA LEU A 72 14.21 -14.42 13.87
C LEU A 72 13.42 -13.76 14.99
N ASP A 73 14.05 -12.83 15.70
CA ASP A 73 13.36 -12.03 16.69
C ASP A 73 12.27 -11.21 16.00
N LYS A 74 11.20 -10.90 16.73
CA LYS A 74 10.10 -10.03 16.33
C LYS A 74 10.59 -8.73 15.68
N GLU A 75 11.66 -8.16 16.22
CA GLU A 75 12.29 -6.95 15.69
C GLU A 75 12.79 -7.16 14.25
N GLN A 76 13.41 -8.30 13.99
CA GLN A 76 13.94 -8.61 12.67
C GLN A 76 12.83 -8.86 11.66
N LEU A 77 11.69 -9.47 12.05
CA LEU A 77 10.53 -9.55 11.17
C LEU A 77 9.99 -8.15 10.82
N LEU A 78 9.88 -7.26 11.81
CA LEU A 78 9.41 -5.89 11.62
C LEU A 78 10.34 -5.09 10.69
N VAL A 79 11.65 -5.18 10.89
CA VAL A 79 12.64 -4.52 10.01
C VAL A 79 12.53 -5.05 8.57
N ASN A 80 12.36 -6.36 8.38
CA ASN A 80 12.17 -6.92 7.03
C ASN A 80 10.85 -6.43 6.39
N ALA A 81 9.76 -6.40 7.13
CA ALA A 81 8.51 -5.82 6.65
C ALA A 81 8.65 -4.32 6.31
N ALA A 82 9.35 -3.55 7.14
CA ALA A 82 9.58 -2.13 6.91
C ALA A 82 10.52 -1.87 5.70
N ARG A 83 11.52 -2.73 5.48
CA ARG A 83 12.32 -2.72 4.24
C ARG A 83 11.45 -2.89 3.01
N ALA A 84 10.52 -3.84 3.04
CA ALA A 84 9.56 -4.06 1.96
C ALA A 84 8.38 -3.06 1.94
N SER A 85 8.44 -2.00 2.75
CA SER A 85 7.49 -0.88 2.74
C SER A 85 8.13 0.34 2.04
N ARG A 86 7.33 1.16 1.37
CA ARG A 86 7.79 2.50 0.98
C ARG A 86 8.06 3.32 2.25
N VAL A 87 9.07 4.17 2.19
CA VAL A 87 9.38 5.16 3.25
C VAL A 87 8.85 6.55 2.90
N GLU A 88 8.55 6.79 1.63
CA GLU A 88 7.97 8.02 1.09
C GLU A 88 6.67 7.70 0.37
N ASN A 89 5.70 8.63 0.37
CA ASN A 89 4.38 8.45 -0.25
C ASN A 89 3.73 7.11 0.13
N GLN A 90 3.80 6.81 1.43
CA GLN A 90 3.42 5.52 1.98
C GLN A 90 1.92 5.29 1.84
N ASP A 91 1.54 4.05 1.48
CA ASP A 91 0.19 3.61 1.77
C ASP A 91 0.00 3.44 3.29
N ALA A 92 -1.25 3.21 3.71
CA ALA A 92 -1.61 3.20 5.11
C ALA A 92 -1.00 1.99 5.87
N ILE A 93 -0.71 0.89 5.18
CA ILE A 93 -0.07 -0.31 5.75
C ILE A 93 1.45 -0.08 5.86
N ASP A 94 2.07 0.46 4.82
CA ASP A 94 3.48 0.85 4.78
C ASP A 94 3.82 1.81 5.93
N ALA A 95 3.02 2.86 6.08
CA ALA A 95 3.20 3.84 7.14
C ALA A 95 3.01 3.23 8.54
N CYS A 96 2.03 2.33 8.69
CA CYS A 96 1.82 1.61 9.94
C CYS A 96 3.05 0.76 10.32
N ILE A 97 3.59 -0.01 9.38
CA ILE A 97 4.74 -0.90 9.63
C ILE A 97 6.02 -0.11 9.91
N VAL A 98 6.32 0.92 9.10
CA VAL A 98 7.49 1.78 9.33
C VAL A 98 7.38 2.52 10.67
N GLY A 99 6.17 2.98 11.03
CA GLY A 99 5.90 3.63 12.31
C GLY A 99 5.97 2.71 13.53
N MET A 100 6.10 1.39 13.35
CA MET A 100 6.34 0.46 14.47
C MET A 100 7.79 0.38 14.91
N LEU A 101 8.72 0.77 14.03
CA LEU A 101 10.14 0.77 14.37
C LEU A 101 10.41 1.80 15.47
N GLY A 102 11.46 1.58 16.26
CA GLY A 102 11.91 2.59 17.23
C GLY A 102 12.30 3.88 16.50
N ASP A 103 12.94 3.72 15.34
CA ASP A 103 13.26 4.79 14.41
C ASP A 103 12.91 4.37 12.96
N PRO A 104 12.06 5.12 12.23
CA PRO A 104 11.75 4.86 10.82
C PRO A 104 12.98 4.66 9.91
N ARG A 105 14.12 5.29 10.25
CA ARG A 105 15.37 5.16 9.49
C ARG A 105 15.90 3.72 9.48
N GLU A 106 15.61 2.92 10.51
CA GLU A 106 15.98 1.50 10.58
C GLU A 106 15.48 0.69 9.37
N ALA A 107 14.41 1.15 8.70
CA ALA A 107 13.91 0.53 7.48
C ALA A 107 14.92 0.57 6.31
N ARG A 108 15.94 1.44 6.36
CA ARG A 108 16.98 1.58 5.31
C ARG A 108 18.42 1.58 5.84
N VAL A 109 18.64 1.62 7.16
CA VAL A 109 19.99 1.56 7.75
C VAL A 109 20.71 0.27 7.33
N GLY A 110 21.97 0.43 6.90
CA GLY A 110 22.87 -0.67 6.57
C GLY A 110 22.53 -1.43 5.29
N ILE A 111 21.65 -0.87 4.45
CA ILE A 111 21.31 -1.44 3.14
C ILE A 111 21.38 -0.38 2.03
N THR A 112 21.73 -0.82 0.84
CA THR A 112 21.60 -0.05 -0.40
C THR A 112 20.40 -0.60 -1.17
N GLU A 113 19.34 0.21 -1.32
CA GLU A 113 18.18 -0.17 -2.13
C GLU A 113 18.58 -0.26 -3.60
N VAL A 114 18.29 -1.41 -4.22
CA VAL A 114 18.51 -1.64 -5.67
C VAL A 114 17.22 -1.39 -6.42
N HIS A 115 16.11 -1.97 -5.94
CA HIS A 115 14.82 -1.78 -6.57
C HIS A 115 13.66 -2.06 -5.61
N PHE A 116 12.61 -1.24 -5.70
CA PHE A 116 11.35 -1.46 -5.00
C PHE A 116 10.23 -1.84 -5.97
N PHE A 117 9.58 -2.96 -5.71
CA PHE A 117 8.41 -3.46 -6.43
C PHE A 117 7.14 -3.05 -5.69
N PRO A 118 6.37 -2.08 -6.23
CA PRO A 118 5.13 -1.62 -5.59
C PRO A 118 4.06 -2.70 -5.57
N PHE A 119 3.02 -2.44 -4.78
CA PHE A 119 1.87 -3.32 -4.68
C PHE A 119 1.20 -3.50 -6.05
N ASN A 120 1.01 -4.75 -6.44
CA ASN A 120 0.23 -5.15 -7.60
C ASN A 120 -1.00 -5.95 -7.13
N PRO A 121 -2.23 -5.57 -7.51
CA PRO A 121 -3.45 -6.30 -7.11
C PRO A 121 -3.49 -7.77 -7.54
N VAL A 122 -2.73 -8.15 -8.57
CA VAL A 122 -2.59 -9.55 -9.02
C VAL A 122 -1.67 -10.32 -8.06
N ASP A 123 -0.48 -9.77 -7.78
CA ASP A 123 0.53 -10.41 -6.93
C ASP A 123 0.25 -10.30 -5.42
N LYS A 124 -0.57 -9.31 -5.03
CA LYS A 124 -0.95 -8.94 -3.66
C LYS A 124 0.22 -8.84 -2.67
N ARG A 125 1.37 -8.37 -3.14
CA ARG A 125 2.59 -8.20 -2.36
C ARG A 125 3.38 -6.97 -2.82
N THR A 126 4.24 -6.47 -1.95
CA THR A 126 5.34 -5.56 -2.27
C THR A 126 6.66 -6.30 -2.08
N ALA A 127 7.72 -5.83 -2.74
CA ALA A 127 9.05 -6.39 -2.52
C ALA A 127 10.14 -5.32 -2.67
N ILE A 128 11.30 -5.59 -2.09
CA ILE A 128 12.51 -4.78 -2.24
C ILE A 128 13.69 -5.70 -2.53
N ASN A 129 14.52 -5.31 -3.48
CA ASN A 129 15.87 -5.84 -3.68
C ASN A 129 16.85 -4.85 -3.07
N TYR A 130 17.78 -5.34 -2.25
CA TYR A 130 18.81 -4.51 -1.63
C TYR A 130 20.13 -5.27 -1.45
N ILE A 131 21.21 -4.51 -1.31
CA ILE A 131 22.54 -5.00 -0.94
C ILE A 131 22.76 -4.68 0.53
N ASP A 132 23.17 -5.66 1.34
CA ASP A 132 23.52 -5.44 2.73
C ASP A 132 24.97 -4.92 2.90
N ALA A 133 25.35 -4.58 4.13
CA ALA A 133 26.69 -4.10 4.46
C ALA A 133 27.84 -5.10 4.15
N ASN A 134 27.54 -6.37 3.91
CA ASN A 134 28.50 -7.40 3.53
C ASN A 134 28.50 -7.66 2.00
N GLU A 135 27.96 -6.73 1.22
CA GLU A 135 27.80 -6.81 -0.23
C GLU A 135 26.93 -7.99 -0.73
N LYS A 136 26.12 -8.58 0.15
CA LYS A 136 25.19 -9.66 -0.24
C LYS A 136 23.86 -9.09 -0.71
N TRP A 137 23.35 -9.67 -1.78
CA TRP A 137 22.07 -9.28 -2.35
C TRP A 137 20.93 -10.06 -1.70
N HIS A 138 19.85 -9.34 -1.41
CA HIS A 138 18.65 -9.89 -0.77
C HIS A 138 17.41 -9.36 -1.46
N SER A 139 16.37 -10.20 -1.47
CA SER A 139 15.01 -9.75 -1.72
C SER A 139 14.16 -10.00 -0.48
N VAL A 140 13.36 -9.02 -0.09
CA VAL A 140 12.36 -9.17 0.96
C VAL A 140 11.01 -8.79 0.40
N SER A 141 9.99 -9.56 0.71
CA SER A 141 8.62 -9.32 0.27
C SER A 141 7.67 -9.40 1.45
N LYS A 142 6.62 -8.57 1.40
CA LYS A 142 5.48 -8.64 2.30
C LYS A 142 4.20 -8.61 1.51
N GLY A 143 3.15 -9.28 1.99
CA GLY A 143 1.88 -9.31 1.26
C GLY A 143 0.84 -10.20 1.88
N ALA A 144 -0.20 -10.49 1.08
CA ALA A 144 -1.25 -11.42 1.45
C ALA A 144 -0.64 -12.77 1.85
N PRO A 145 -1.06 -13.38 2.98
CA PRO A 145 -0.44 -14.59 3.49
C PRO A 145 -0.37 -15.72 2.47
N GLU A 146 -1.43 -15.95 1.72
CA GLU A 146 -1.47 -17.02 0.71
C GLU A 146 -0.40 -16.87 -0.37
N GLN A 147 -0.15 -15.64 -0.81
CA GLN A 147 0.85 -15.36 -1.84
C GLN A 147 2.27 -15.59 -1.32
N ILE A 148 2.54 -15.21 -0.07
CA ILE A 148 3.86 -15.41 0.53
C ILE A 148 4.09 -16.88 0.91
N ILE A 149 3.05 -17.59 1.37
CA ILE A 149 3.10 -19.03 1.65
C ILE A 149 3.43 -19.82 0.38
N GLU A 150 2.77 -19.49 -0.73
CA GLU A 150 3.02 -20.07 -2.04
C GLU A 150 4.42 -19.72 -2.55
N LEU A 151 4.82 -18.44 -2.46
CA LEU A 151 6.15 -17.96 -2.84
C LEU A 151 7.27 -18.69 -2.09
N CYS A 152 7.08 -18.96 -0.80
CA CYS A 152 8.03 -19.67 0.06
C CYS A 152 7.96 -21.20 -0.08
N ASN A 153 7.04 -21.73 -0.90
CA ASN A 153 6.80 -23.16 -1.09
C ASN A 153 6.81 -23.95 0.23
N LEU A 154 6.00 -23.49 1.20
CA LEU A 154 6.02 -24.05 2.54
C LEU A 154 5.62 -25.53 2.55
N ARG A 155 6.35 -26.32 3.34
CA ARG A 155 5.97 -27.71 3.66
C ARG A 155 4.59 -27.74 4.32
N GLU A 156 3.83 -28.80 4.07
CA GLU A 156 2.43 -28.92 4.50
C GLU A 156 2.24 -28.76 6.02
N ASP A 157 3.16 -29.30 6.83
CA ASP A 157 3.16 -29.15 8.30
C ASP A 157 3.28 -27.70 8.76
N THR A 158 3.98 -26.89 7.99
CA THR A 158 4.31 -25.49 8.28
C THR A 158 3.25 -24.57 7.71
N LYS A 159 2.76 -24.88 6.51
CA LYS A 159 1.60 -24.26 5.89
C LYS A 159 0.36 -24.38 6.79
N LYS A 160 0.06 -25.58 7.30
CA LYS A 160 -1.06 -25.80 8.22
C LYS A 160 -0.95 -24.94 9.48
N ARG A 161 0.24 -24.90 10.10
CA ARG A 161 0.48 -24.05 11.29
C ARG A 161 0.27 -22.56 10.97
N ALA A 162 0.73 -22.09 9.82
CA ALA A 162 0.51 -20.71 9.39
C ALA A 162 -0.99 -20.39 9.21
N HIS A 163 -1.75 -21.28 8.58
CA HIS A 163 -3.21 -21.13 8.46
C HIS A 163 -3.91 -21.11 9.82
N ASP A 164 -3.58 -22.04 10.73
CA ASP A 164 -4.16 -22.09 12.08
C ASP A 164 -3.94 -20.77 12.84
N ILE A 165 -2.81 -20.10 12.60
CA ILE A 165 -2.49 -18.80 13.17
C ILE A 165 -3.32 -17.69 12.52
N ILE A 166 -3.40 -17.68 11.19
CA ILE A 166 -4.17 -16.70 10.43
C ILE A 166 -5.63 -16.74 10.88
N ASP A 167 -6.21 -17.93 11.01
CA ASP A 167 -7.61 -18.10 11.45
C ASP A 167 -7.82 -17.55 12.88
N LYS A 168 -6.94 -17.88 13.82
CA LYS A 168 -6.99 -17.34 15.20
C LYS A 168 -6.87 -15.82 15.27
N VAL A 169 -6.09 -15.22 14.37
CA VAL A 169 -5.92 -13.77 14.26
C VAL A 169 -7.18 -13.15 13.65
N SER A 170 -7.70 -13.75 12.58
CA SER A 170 -8.93 -13.33 11.89
C SER A 170 -10.18 -13.39 12.77
N ASP A 171 -10.31 -14.39 13.63
CA ASP A 171 -11.41 -14.51 14.62
C ASP A 171 -11.45 -13.34 15.60
N ARG A 172 -10.32 -12.64 15.78
CA ARG A 172 -10.21 -11.44 16.62
C ARG A 172 -10.41 -10.14 15.83
N GLY A 173 -10.75 -10.23 14.55
CA GLY A 173 -10.97 -9.08 13.66
C GLY A 173 -9.66 -8.42 13.21
N LEU A 174 -8.62 -9.22 12.95
CA LEU A 174 -7.28 -8.75 12.59
C LEU A 174 -6.89 -9.31 11.23
N CYS A 175 -6.30 -8.48 10.38
CA CYS A 175 -5.75 -8.89 9.10
C CYS A 175 -4.34 -9.45 9.32
N SER A 176 -3.99 -10.54 8.63
CA SER A 176 -2.63 -11.09 8.67
C SER A 176 -1.82 -10.61 7.47
N LEU A 177 -0.58 -10.17 7.71
CA LEU A 177 0.40 -9.84 6.67
C LEU A 177 1.60 -10.78 6.79
N ALA A 178 1.96 -11.47 5.72
CA ALA A 178 3.12 -12.36 5.73
C ALA A 178 4.37 -11.67 5.19
N VAL A 179 5.54 -12.13 5.63
CA VAL A 179 6.84 -11.64 5.17
C VAL A 179 7.71 -12.83 4.76
N GLY A 180 8.36 -12.72 3.61
CA GLY A 180 9.35 -13.67 3.11
C GLY A 180 10.65 -12.99 2.71
N ARG A 181 11.73 -13.75 2.65
CA ARG A 181 13.05 -13.27 2.20
C ARG A 181 13.76 -14.34 1.38
N GLN A 182 14.51 -13.93 0.37
CA GLN A 182 15.51 -14.76 -0.31
C GLN A 182 16.85 -14.04 -0.34
N THR A 183 17.92 -14.83 -0.47
CA THR A 183 19.23 -14.30 -0.89
C THR A 183 19.30 -14.40 -2.41
N VAL A 184 19.85 -13.39 -3.07
CA VAL A 184 20.05 -13.40 -4.53
C VAL A 184 21.54 -13.59 -4.78
N SER A 185 21.90 -14.60 -5.57
CA SER A 185 23.29 -14.95 -5.86
C SER A 185 23.89 -14.06 -6.96
N GLU A 186 23.07 -13.66 -7.93
CA GLU A 186 23.46 -12.87 -9.08
C GLU A 186 23.12 -11.39 -8.88
N LYS A 187 24.02 -10.51 -9.32
CA LYS A 187 23.90 -9.04 -9.16
C LYS A 187 23.00 -8.40 -10.23
N GLU A 188 21.93 -9.07 -10.64
CA GLU A 188 20.96 -8.52 -11.59
C GLU A 188 19.59 -8.36 -10.95
N LYS A 189 18.85 -7.36 -11.44
CA LYS A 189 17.55 -6.97 -10.88
C LYS A 189 16.51 -8.09 -10.89
N ASN A 190 16.56 -8.94 -11.92
CA ASN A 190 15.55 -9.97 -12.19
C ASN A 190 16.09 -11.40 -12.02
N SER A 191 17.31 -11.57 -11.48
CA SER A 191 17.88 -12.91 -11.33
C SER A 191 17.05 -13.75 -10.35
N PRO A 192 16.83 -15.03 -10.65
CA PRO A 192 16.25 -15.95 -9.67
C PRO A 192 17.19 -16.05 -8.46
N GLY A 193 16.62 -15.90 -7.27
CA GLY A 193 17.34 -16.08 -6.02
C GLY A 193 17.30 -17.52 -5.53
N GLU A 194 17.90 -17.73 -4.35
CA GLU A 194 17.69 -18.93 -3.54
C GLU A 194 16.20 -19.10 -3.19
N PRO A 195 15.74 -20.31 -2.81
CA PRO A 195 14.37 -20.52 -2.36
C PRO A 195 13.95 -19.51 -1.29
N TRP A 196 12.76 -18.92 -1.47
CA TRP A 196 12.19 -17.99 -0.50
C TRP A 196 11.98 -18.65 0.85
N GLN A 197 12.39 -17.92 1.89
CA GLN A 197 12.23 -18.30 3.28
C GLN A 197 11.07 -17.52 3.86
N PHE A 198 10.10 -18.23 4.41
CA PHE A 198 9.02 -17.63 5.16
C PHE A 198 9.56 -17.10 6.49
N LEU A 199 9.44 -15.80 6.73
CA LEU A 199 9.94 -15.20 7.97
C LEU A 199 8.87 -15.20 9.05
N GLY A 200 7.63 -14.87 8.70
CA GLY A 200 6.54 -14.84 9.66
C GLY A 200 5.30 -14.06 9.27
N LEU A 201 4.39 -13.93 10.24
CA LEU A 201 3.12 -13.22 10.14
C LEU A 201 3.07 -12.02 11.10
N LEU A 202 2.52 -10.91 10.61
CA LEU A 202 2.23 -9.68 11.34
C LEU A 202 0.71 -9.46 11.42
N PRO A 203 0.10 -9.46 12.62
CA PRO A 203 -1.32 -9.15 12.79
C PRO A 203 -1.57 -7.63 12.78
N LEU A 204 -2.35 -7.17 11.81
CA LEU A 204 -2.78 -5.80 11.61
C LEU A 204 -4.22 -5.61 12.11
N PHE A 205 -4.47 -4.52 12.82
CA PHE A 205 -5.81 -4.10 13.23
C PHE A 205 -6.19 -2.83 12.49
N ASP A 206 -7.34 -2.87 11.80
CA ASP A 206 -7.99 -1.70 11.24
C ASP A 206 -9.18 -1.31 12.13
N PRO A 207 -9.01 -0.40 13.10
CA PRO A 207 -10.08 -0.02 13.99
C PRO A 207 -11.17 0.72 13.21
N PRO A 208 -12.45 0.39 13.44
CA PRO A 208 -13.53 1.19 12.88
C PRO A 208 -13.42 2.65 13.34
N ARG A 209 -13.85 3.59 12.50
CA ARG A 209 -13.88 5.00 12.89
C ARG A 209 -14.83 5.17 14.08
N HIS A 210 -14.48 6.05 15.01
CA HIS A 210 -15.24 6.32 16.24
C HIS A 210 -16.74 6.64 15.99
N ASP A 211 -17.09 7.21 14.84
CA ASP A 211 -18.44 7.58 14.43
C ASP A 211 -19.16 6.52 13.58
N SER A 212 -18.48 5.43 13.20
CA SER A 212 -19.02 4.43 12.26
C SER A 212 -20.25 3.73 12.81
N ALA A 213 -20.22 3.27 14.07
CA ALA A 213 -21.34 2.56 14.69
C ALA A 213 -22.59 3.47 14.81
N GLU A 214 -22.39 4.72 15.21
CA GLU A 214 -23.49 5.69 15.30
C GLU A 214 -24.05 6.02 13.91
N THR A 215 -23.18 6.20 12.91
CA THR A 215 -23.58 6.48 11.53
C THR A 215 -24.41 5.34 10.95
N ILE A 216 -24.01 4.08 11.19
CA ILE A 216 -24.75 2.89 10.78
C ILE A 216 -26.13 2.87 11.45
N ARG A 217 -26.19 3.09 12.76
CA ARG A 217 -27.46 3.14 13.50
C ARG A 217 -28.40 4.20 12.94
N ARG A 218 -27.91 5.42 12.73
CA ARG A 218 -28.72 6.52 12.17
C ARG A 218 -29.20 6.22 10.75
N ALA A 219 -28.38 5.58 9.92
CA ALA A 219 -28.79 5.17 8.58
C ALA A 219 -29.95 4.16 8.65
N LEU A 220 -29.86 3.17 9.55
CA LEU A 220 -30.93 2.20 9.78
C LEU A 220 -32.22 2.84 10.32
N ASP A 221 -32.11 3.79 11.26
CA ASP A 221 -33.25 4.54 11.80
C ASP A 221 -33.99 5.35 10.69
N LEU A 222 -33.27 5.74 9.64
CA LEU A 222 -33.81 6.42 8.45
C LEU A 222 -34.29 5.46 7.35
N GLY A 223 -34.28 4.15 7.60
CA GLY A 223 -34.68 3.12 6.63
C GLY A 223 -33.63 2.84 5.54
N VAL A 224 -32.39 3.30 5.70
CA VAL A 224 -31.29 3.03 4.77
C VAL A 224 -30.48 1.83 5.26
N ASN A 225 -30.53 0.72 4.51
CA ASN A 225 -29.76 -0.47 4.84
C ASN A 225 -28.28 -0.31 4.48
N VAL A 226 -27.38 -0.62 5.42
CA VAL A 226 -25.93 -0.54 5.23
C VAL A 226 -25.36 -1.95 5.06
N LYS A 227 -24.60 -2.18 3.99
CA LYS A 227 -23.94 -3.47 3.71
C LYS A 227 -22.43 -3.29 3.67
N MET A 228 -21.70 -4.16 4.35
CA MET A 228 -20.23 -4.18 4.32
C MET A 228 -19.73 -4.93 3.08
N ILE A 229 -18.77 -4.34 2.39
CA ILE A 229 -17.98 -4.99 1.34
C ILE A 229 -16.52 -4.86 1.76
N THR A 230 -15.81 -5.98 1.90
CA THR A 230 -14.38 -6.01 2.26
C THR A 230 -13.65 -7.08 1.47
N GLY A 231 -12.35 -6.86 1.24
CA GLY A 231 -11.43 -7.86 0.71
C GLY A 231 -10.84 -8.79 1.79
N ASP A 232 -11.17 -8.56 3.06
CA ASP A 232 -10.72 -9.38 4.18
C ASP A 232 -11.39 -10.76 4.20
N GLN A 233 -10.85 -11.66 5.02
CA GLN A 233 -11.48 -12.93 5.32
C GLN A 233 -12.84 -12.73 6.01
N LEU A 234 -13.76 -13.65 5.76
CA LEU A 234 -15.14 -13.58 6.27
C LEU A 234 -15.20 -13.42 7.80
N ALA A 235 -14.31 -14.08 8.55
CA ALA A 235 -14.24 -13.96 10.00
C ALA A 235 -13.97 -12.52 10.46
N ILE A 236 -13.06 -11.82 9.78
CA ILE A 236 -12.72 -10.41 10.07
C ILE A 236 -13.92 -9.51 9.80
N GLY A 237 -14.58 -9.69 8.66
CA GLY A 237 -15.79 -8.95 8.31
C GLY A 237 -16.89 -9.14 9.36
N LYS A 238 -17.15 -10.39 9.77
CA LYS A 238 -18.15 -10.72 10.79
C LYS A 238 -17.81 -10.09 12.14
N GLU A 239 -16.56 -10.19 12.59
CA GLU A 239 -16.14 -9.60 13.87
C GLU A 239 -16.22 -8.06 13.83
N THR A 240 -15.84 -7.44 12.72
CA THR A 240 -15.96 -5.99 12.53
C THR A 240 -17.42 -5.56 12.50
N GLY A 241 -18.27 -6.27 11.75
CA GLY A 241 -19.72 -6.04 11.69
C GLY A 241 -20.39 -6.18 13.06
N ARG A 242 -19.98 -7.18 13.85
CA ARG A 242 -20.44 -7.37 15.24
C ARG A 242 -20.10 -6.16 16.11
N ARG A 243 -18.85 -5.65 16.04
CA ARG A 243 -18.43 -4.46 16.79
C ARG A 243 -19.16 -3.19 16.37
N LEU A 244 -19.51 -3.09 15.09
CA LEU A 244 -20.22 -1.95 14.51
C LEU A 244 -21.74 -1.99 14.67
N GLY A 245 -22.31 -3.10 15.15
CA GLY A 245 -23.76 -3.26 15.25
C GLY A 245 -24.46 -3.57 13.92
N MET A 246 -23.71 -4.04 12.90
CA MET A 246 -24.25 -4.42 11.59
C MET A 246 -24.79 -5.87 11.55
N GLY A 247 -24.53 -6.65 12.59
CA GLY A 247 -24.77 -8.09 12.60
C GLY A 247 -23.68 -8.88 11.86
N THR A 248 -23.88 -10.20 11.74
CA THR A 248 -22.89 -11.15 11.23
C THR A 248 -23.40 -11.97 10.03
N ASN A 249 -24.54 -11.59 9.45
CA ASN A 249 -25.08 -12.23 8.25
C ASN A 249 -24.29 -11.80 7.00
N MET A 250 -23.08 -12.33 6.90
CA MET A 250 -22.11 -12.04 5.85
C MET A 250 -21.69 -13.34 5.16
N TYR A 251 -21.40 -13.22 3.87
CA TYR A 251 -21.10 -14.35 3.00
C TYR A 251 -19.75 -14.13 2.30
N PRO A 252 -19.03 -15.21 1.95
CA PRO A 252 -17.85 -15.09 1.10
C PRO A 252 -18.25 -14.58 -0.29
N SER A 253 -17.32 -13.92 -0.99
CA SER A 253 -17.56 -13.40 -2.34
C SER A 253 -17.97 -14.48 -3.34
N SER A 254 -17.55 -15.74 -3.13
CA SER A 254 -17.96 -16.89 -3.94
C SER A 254 -19.47 -17.12 -3.93
N ALA A 255 -20.19 -16.70 -2.88
CA ALA A 255 -21.64 -16.78 -2.84
C ALA A 255 -22.32 -15.87 -3.90
N LEU A 256 -21.63 -14.83 -4.39
CA LEU A 256 -22.15 -13.95 -5.44
C LEU A 256 -22.11 -14.62 -6.83
N LEU A 257 -21.25 -15.62 -7.03
CA LEU A 257 -21.09 -16.31 -8.32
C LEU A 257 -22.23 -17.30 -8.61
N PHE A 258 -22.95 -17.75 -7.58
CA PHE A 258 -24.05 -18.71 -7.69
C PHE A 258 -25.43 -18.08 -7.51
N ALA A 259 -25.50 -16.75 -7.36
CA ALA A 259 -26.75 -16.01 -7.36
C ALA A 259 -27.21 -15.81 -8.82
N THR A 260 -27.72 -16.89 -9.42
CA THR A 260 -28.43 -16.81 -10.70
C THR A 260 -29.74 -16.03 -10.47
N LEU A 261 -29.93 -14.96 -11.26
CA LEU A 261 -31.17 -14.18 -11.34
C LEU A 261 -32.35 -15.03 -11.82
#